data_AF-A0A967D4M5-F1
#
_entry.id   AF-A0A967D4M5-F1
#
_cell.length_a   1.000
_cell.length_b   1.000
_cell.length_c   1.000
_cell.angle_alpha   90.00
_cell.angle_beta   90.00
_cell.angle_gamma   90.00
#
_symmetry.space_group_name_H-M   'P 1'
#
loop_
_entity.id
_entity.type
_entity.pdbx_description
1 polymer ?
#
loop_
_entity_poly.entity_id
_entity_poly.type
_entity_poly.pdbx_seq_one_letter_code
_entity_poly.pdbx_strand_id
1 'polypeptide(L)'
;MKVLDADTVRSRVSLAAARGAVHDAFCALAEGDVVAPDEFAMHLANGGELHVKGAHLGGPYLAFKAAAVRISVSQPPSSRPTGNPTAR
;
A
#
# COMPACT_ATOMS: atom_id res chain seq x y z
N MET A 1 -16.90 17.39 8.57
CA MET A 1 -16.29 16.05 8.42
C MET A 1 -17.40 15.06 8.11
N LYS A 2 -17.23 14.20 7.10
CA LYS A 2 -18.19 13.14 6.74
C LYS A 2 -17.48 11.80 6.76
N VAL A 3 -18.08 10.81 7.42
CA VAL A 3 -17.57 9.43 7.43
C VAL A 3 -18.40 8.62 6.45
N LEU A 4 -17.73 7.84 5.60
CA LEU A 4 -18.35 6.90 4.66
C LEU A 4 -17.88 5.50 5.03
N ASP A 5 -18.82 4.58 5.19
CA ASP A 5 -18.49 3.16 5.36
C ASP A 5 -18.17 2.50 4.01
N ALA A 6 -17.67 1.26 4.08
CA ALA A 6 -17.25 0.52 2.90
C ALA A 6 -18.42 0.17 1.97
N ASP A 7 -19.62 -0.08 2.50
CA ASP A 7 -20.81 -0.38 1.69
C ASP A 7 -21.25 0.85 0.89
N THR A 8 -21.22 2.03 1.51
CA THR A 8 -21.53 3.31 0.87
C THR A 8 -20.52 3.63 -0.23
N VAL A 9 -19.22 3.39 -0.01
CA VAL A 9 -18.22 3.59 -1.06
C VAL A 9 -18.47 2.62 -2.23
N ARG A 10 -18.69 1.33 -1.93
CA ARG A 10 -18.98 0.30 -2.94
C ARG A 10 -20.23 0.60 -3.75
N SER A 11 -21.26 1.18 -3.13
CA SER A 11 -22.51 1.53 -3.83
C SER A 11 -22.39 2.78 -4.74
N ARG A 12 -21.26 3.50 -4.69
CA ARG A 12 -21.08 4.79 -5.39
C ARG A 12 -20.00 4.76 -6.46
N VAL A 13 -19.04 3.83 -6.38
CA VAL A 13 -17.91 3.76 -7.30
C VAL A 13 -18.03 2.52 -8.18
N SER A 14 -18.13 2.71 -9.50
CA SER A 14 -18.04 1.61 -10.46
C SER A 14 -16.58 1.33 -10.85
N LEU A 15 -16.30 0.11 -11.32
CA LEU A 15 -14.97 -0.25 -11.82
C LEU A 15 -14.53 0.64 -13.00
N ALA A 16 -15.45 0.97 -13.91
CA ALA A 16 -15.17 1.84 -15.05
C ALA A 16 -14.79 3.26 -14.60
N ALA A 17 -15.53 3.83 -13.64
CA ALA A 17 -15.23 5.15 -13.08
C ALA A 17 -13.88 5.15 -12.34
N ALA A 18 -13.60 4.10 -11.56
CA ALA A 18 -12.31 3.97 -10.87
C ALA A 18 -11.14 3.88 -11.86
N ARG A 19 -11.29 3.12 -12.95
CA ARG A 19 -10.26 3.01 -13.99
C ARG A 19 -10.00 4.34 -14.69
N GLY A 20 -11.05 5.07 -15.06
CA GLY A 20 -10.92 6.41 -15.67
C GLY A 20 -10.17 7.36 -14.75
N ALA A 21 -10.62 7.46 -13.48
CA ALA A 21 -9.97 8.33 -12.50
C ALA A 21 -8.48 7.98 -12.26
N VAL A 22 -8.13 6.70 -12.26
CA VAL A 22 -6.72 6.26 -12.13
C VAL A 22 -5.92 6.61 -13.38
N HIS A 23 -6.48 6.43 -14.57
CA HIS A 23 -5.83 6.84 -15.82
C HIS A 23 -5.53 8.34 -15.83
N ASP A 24 -6.51 9.18 -15.52
CA ASP A 24 -6.36 10.64 -15.48
C ASP A 24 -5.31 11.07 -14.45
N ALA A 25 -5.26 10.39 -13.29
CA ALA A 25 -4.23 10.63 -12.28
C ALA A 25 -2.81 10.31 -12.78
N PHE A 26 -2.64 9.26 -13.59
CA PHE A 26 -1.35 8.96 -14.21
C PHE A 26 -0.99 9.93 -15.32
N CYS A 27 -1.95 10.42 -16.10
CA CYS A 27 -1.72 11.48 -17.08
C CYS A 27 -1.23 12.77 -16.39
N ALA A 28 -1.91 13.22 -15.34
CA ALA A 28 -1.48 14.37 -14.55
C ALA A 28 -0.08 14.18 -13.95
N LEU A 29 0.24 12.95 -13.49
CA LEU A 29 1.57 12.64 -12.98
C LEU A 29 2.65 12.77 -14.07
N ALA A 30 2.37 12.29 -15.28
CA ALA A 30 3.29 12.40 -16.41
C ALA A 30 3.48 13.85 -16.87
N GLU A 31 2.46 14.69 -16.73
CA GLU A 31 2.48 16.13 -17.03
C GLU A 31 3.20 16.96 -15.95
N GLY A 32 3.46 16.38 -14.77
CA GLY A 32 4.11 17.06 -13.65
C GLY A 32 3.16 17.84 -12.75
N ASP A 33 1.85 17.65 -12.92
CA ASP A 33 0.79 18.39 -12.21
C ASP A 33 0.40 17.76 -10.85
N VAL A 34 1.17 16.78 -10.40
CA VAL A 34 0.93 16.05 -9.15
C VAL A 34 1.92 16.47 -8.08
N VAL A 35 1.40 16.94 -6.95
CA VAL A 35 2.16 17.12 -5.72
C VAL A 35 1.96 15.89 -4.85
N ALA A 36 2.96 15.02 -4.77
CA ALA A 36 2.97 13.85 -3.91
C ALA A 36 4.20 13.90 -2.99
N PRO A 37 4.03 13.98 -1.66
CA PRO A 37 5.15 13.86 -0.74
C PRO A 37 5.70 12.44 -0.72
N ASP A 38 6.91 12.30 -0.18
CA ASP A 38 7.45 11.00 0.15
C ASP A 38 6.48 10.24 1.09
N GLU A 39 6.48 8.93 0.93
CA GLU A 39 5.73 8.03 1.77
C GLU A 39 6.23 8.08 3.23
N PHE A 40 5.29 8.14 4.17
CA PHE A 40 5.60 7.84 5.56
C PHE A 40 5.37 6.35 5.82
N ALA A 41 6.45 5.63 6.15
CA ALA A 41 6.41 4.20 6.41
C ALA A 41 6.88 3.87 7.83
N MET A 42 6.18 2.94 8.48
CA MET A 42 6.59 2.33 9.75
C MET A 42 6.59 0.81 9.58
N HIS A 43 7.72 0.18 9.87
CA HIS A 43 7.89 -1.27 9.83
C HIS A 43 8.05 -1.81 11.26
N LEU A 44 7.31 -2.88 11.57
CA LEU A 44 7.33 -3.55 12.87
C LEU A 44 8.14 -4.84 12.77
N ALA A 45 8.82 -5.21 13.86
CA ALA A 45 9.62 -6.44 13.93
C ALA A 45 8.81 -7.73 13.68
N ASN A 46 7.49 -7.69 13.84
CA ASN A 46 6.58 -8.81 13.59
C ASN A 46 6.12 -8.93 12.12
N GLY A 47 6.72 -8.16 11.20
CA GLY A 47 6.38 -8.13 9.78
C GLY A 47 5.12 -7.31 9.46
N GLY A 48 4.61 -6.53 10.42
CA GLY A 48 3.56 -5.54 10.18
C GLY A 48 4.12 -4.25 9.62
N GLU A 49 3.38 -3.60 8.74
CA GLU A 49 3.77 -2.34 8.11
C GLU A 49 2.60 -1.36 8.12
N LEU A 50 2.87 -0.07 8.31
CA LEU A 50 1.94 1.04 8.12
C LEU A 50 2.52 1.99 7.07
N HIS A 51 1.71 2.34 6.09
CA HIS A 51 2.07 3.29 5.04
C HIS A 51 1.04 4.41 4.98
N VAL A 52 1.51 5.65 4.98
CA VAL A 52 0.72 6.85 4.67
C VAL A 52 1.22 7.43 3.37
N LYS A 53 0.34 7.47 2.37
CA LYS A 53 0.61 8.01 1.03
C LYS A 53 -0.42 9.09 0.73
N GLY A 54 0.02 10.22 0.19
CA GLY A 54 -0.86 11.33 -0.18
C GLY A 54 -0.55 11.88 -1.56
N ALA A 55 -1.50 12.61 -2.14
CA ALA A 55 -1.33 13.34 -3.38
C ALA A 55 -2.34 14.49 -3.50
N HIS A 56 -1.96 15.53 -4.24
CA HIS A 56 -2.83 16.60 -4.74
C HIS A 56 -2.66 16.73 -6.25
N LEU A 57 -3.78 16.74 -6.97
CA LEU A 57 -3.87 16.72 -8.44
C LEU A 57 -4.51 18.02 -8.96
N GLY A 58 -4.17 19.18 -8.36
CA GLY A 58 -4.65 20.51 -8.82
C GLY A 58 -6.10 20.88 -8.48
N GLY A 59 -6.94 19.94 -8.01
CA GLY A 59 -8.34 20.19 -7.64
C GLY A 59 -8.55 20.79 -6.23
N PRO A 60 -9.81 20.93 -5.77
CA PRO A 60 -10.13 21.50 -4.46
C PRO A 60 -9.90 20.52 -3.29
N TYR A 61 -9.47 19.28 -3.58
CA TYR A 61 -9.29 18.23 -2.59
C TYR A 61 -7.85 17.73 -2.58
N LEU A 62 -7.29 17.58 -1.38
CA LEU A 62 -6.10 16.78 -1.12
C LEU A 62 -6.54 15.44 -0.52
N ALA A 63 -5.90 14.35 -0.95
CA ALA A 63 -6.22 13.01 -0.49
C ALA A 63 -4.99 12.32 0.12
N PHE A 64 -5.21 11.55 1.18
CA PHE A 64 -4.22 10.62 1.71
C PHE A 64 -4.88 9.29 2.11
N LYS A 65 -4.09 8.23 2.08
CA LYS A 65 -4.47 6.88 2.52
C LYS A 65 -3.48 6.42 3.57
N ALA A 66 -4.00 6.03 4.73
CA ALA A 66 -3.27 5.23 5.72
C ALA A 66 -3.69 3.77 5.56
N ALA A 67 -2.73 2.88 5.33
CA ALA A 67 -3.00 1.45 5.18
C ALA A 67 -1.98 0.63 5.95
N ALA A 68 -2.46 -0.39 6.67
CA ALA A 68 -1.61 -1.37 7.33
C ALA A 68 -1.59 -2.68 6.54
N VAL A 69 -0.42 -3.30 6.44
CA VAL A 69 -0.23 -4.60 5.79
C VAL A 69 0.51 -5.53 6.75
N ARG A 70 0.27 -6.83 6.62
CA ARG A 70 1.08 -7.86 7.29
C ARG A 70 1.78 -8.68 6.23
N ILE A 71 3.09 -8.63 6.22
CA ILE A 71 3.89 -9.54 5.41
C ILE A 71 4.07 -10.82 6.21
N SER A 72 3.56 -11.93 5.69
CA SER A 72 3.87 -13.24 6.25
C SER A 72 5.30 -13.57 5.87
N VAL A 73 6.23 -13.44 6.81
CA VAL A 73 7.60 -13.92 6.62
C VAL A 73 7.53 -15.45 6.70
N SER A 74 7.67 -16.14 5.56
CA SER A 74 7.92 -17.58 5.56
C SER A 74 9.18 -17.84 6.38
N GLN A 75 9.12 -18.75 7.36
CA GLN A 75 10.28 -19.10 8.16
C GLN A 75 11.48 -19.42 7.25
N PRO A 76 12.71 -18.99 7.59
CA PRO A 76 13.88 -19.48 6.89
C PRO A 76 13.91 -21.03 7.00
N PRO A 77 14.35 -21.74 5.96
CA PRO A 77 14.39 -23.20 5.99
C PRO A 77 15.20 -23.66 7.20
N SER A 78 14.64 -24.57 8.00
CA SER A 78 15.31 -25.12 9.18
C SER A 78 16.68 -25.66 8.76
N SER A 79 17.75 -25.23 9.42
CA SER A 79 19.08 -25.78 9.21
C SER A 79 19.02 -27.30 9.41
N ARG A 80 19.31 -28.07 8.34
CA ARG A 80 19.55 -29.50 8.48
C ARG A 80 20.67 -29.70 9.51
N PRO A 81 20.54 -30.62 10.48
CA PRO A 81 21.67 -30.98 11.30
C PRO A 81 22.71 -31.62 10.38
N THR A 82 23.89 -31.01 10.29
CA THR A 82 25.08 -31.63 9.68
C THR A 82 25.55 -32.73 10.63
N GLY A 83 24.91 -33.90 10.58
CA GLY A 83 25.41 -35.10 11.22
C GLY A 83 26.76 -35.45 10.60
N ASN A 84 27.82 -35.40 11.41
CA ASN A 84 29.16 -35.80 11.00
C ASN A 84 29.22 -37.34 10.93
N PRO A 85 29.42 -37.98 9.76
CA PRO A 85 29.46 -39.42 9.64
C PRO A 85 30.89 -39.93 9.88
N THR A 86 31.45 -39.69 11.06
CA THR A 86 32.71 -40.30 11.46
C THR A 86 32.74 -40.54 12.98
N ALA A 87 32.05 -41.59 13.41
CA ALA A 87 32.39 -42.32 14.62
C ALA A 87 32.31 -43.82 14.27
N ARG A 88 33.48 -44.40 14.03
CA ARG A 88 33.70 -45.85 14.09
C ARG A 88 34.02 -46.23 15.51
#